data_AF-A0A3B0QRT3-F1
#
_entry.id   AF-A0A3B0QRT3-F1
#
_cell.length_a   1.000
_cell.length_b   1.000
_cell.length_c   1.000
_cell.angle_alpha   90.00
_cell.angle_beta   90.00
_cell.angle_gamma   90.00
#
_symmetry.space_group_name_H-M   'P 1'
#
loop_
_entity.id
_entity.type
_entity.pdbx_description
1 polymer ?
#
loop_
_entity_poly.entity_id
_entity_poly.type
_entity_poly.pdbx_seq_one_letter_code
_entity_poly.pdbx_strand_id
1 'polypeptide(L)'
;GSPNPISLQNKNDFGLHGNIGLAVKGIEIYLPLSSTLTLAMYCPSIVEEMQDGFEKCEKISGSMPKSEEEFYSKFSRLEEFRDGFVEGVPVDCSDETILNLNYLQVRYAERQVYCERNSFQLVKDMLKENSAYKVGPRITMG
;
A
#
# COMPACT_ATOMS: atom_id res chain seq x y z
N GLY A 1 -24.65 -2.35 -7.60
CA GLY A 1 -23.19 -2.48 -7.59
C GLY A 1 -22.74 -2.42 -6.15
N SER A 2 -22.09 -3.46 -5.67
CA SER A 2 -21.40 -3.41 -4.37
C SER A 2 -20.23 -2.45 -4.50
N PRO A 3 -19.91 -1.61 -3.50
CA PRO A 3 -18.63 -0.90 -3.50
C PRO A 3 -17.53 -1.96 -3.64
N ASN A 4 -16.55 -1.72 -4.51
CA ASN A 4 -15.34 -2.55 -4.56
C ASN A 4 -14.47 -2.11 -3.38
N PRO A 5 -14.35 -2.90 -2.29
CA PRO A 5 -13.44 -2.55 -1.21
C PRO A 5 -11.98 -2.76 -1.64
N ILE A 6 -11.74 -3.47 -2.74
CA ILE A 6 -10.42 -3.85 -3.23
C ILE A 6 -9.79 -2.67 -3.96
N SER A 7 -8.61 -2.27 -3.51
CA SER A 7 -7.76 -1.29 -4.18
C SER A 7 -6.49 -1.93 -4.68
N LEU A 8 -5.98 -1.45 -5.82
CA LEU A 8 -4.72 -1.90 -6.40
C LEU A 8 -3.77 -0.72 -6.59
N GLN A 9 -2.49 -0.94 -6.31
CA GLN A 9 -1.43 -0.01 -6.67
C GLN A 9 -0.21 -0.76 -7.20
N ASN A 10 0.61 -0.07 -7.99
CA ASN A 10 1.90 -0.56 -8.44
C ASN A 10 2.84 0.64 -8.55
N LYS A 11 4.02 0.54 -7.94
CA LYS A 11 5.04 1.60 -7.99
C LYS A 11 5.91 1.51 -9.25
N ASN A 12 5.91 0.37 -9.94
CA ASN A 12 6.66 0.20 -11.18
C ASN A 12 5.99 0.97 -12.33
N ASP A 13 6.82 1.68 -13.10
CA ASP A 13 6.41 2.31 -14.35
C ASP A 13 6.75 1.40 -15.54
N PHE A 14 5.72 0.95 -16.27
CA PHE A 14 5.86 0.11 -17.47
C PHE A 14 5.63 0.91 -18.77
N GLY A 15 5.61 2.26 -18.69
CA GLY A 15 5.43 3.16 -19.81
C GLY A 15 4.04 3.00 -20.44
N LEU A 16 4.01 2.62 -21.72
CA LEU A 16 2.77 2.48 -22.50
C LEU A 16 1.95 1.22 -22.14
N HIS A 17 2.51 0.29 -21.38
CA HIS A 17 1.83 -0.95 -21.00
C HIS A 17 1.07 -0.76 -19.68
N GLY A 18 -0.07 -1.45 -19.55
CA GLY A 18 -0.85 -1.42 -18.31
C GLY A 18 -0.06 -1.90 -17.10
N ASN A 19 -0.13 -1.17 -15.99
CA ASN A 19 0.62 -1.43 -14.76
C ASN A 19 -0.23 -1.89 -13.56
N ILE A 20 -1.56 -1.98 -13.74
CA ILE A 20 -2.51 -2.43 -12.72
C ILE A 20 -3.18 -3.74 -13.17
N GLY A 21 -2.99 -4.81 -12.39
CA GLY A 21 -3.63 -6.12 -12.61
C GLY A 21 -3.00 -7.22 -11.76
N LEU A 22 -3.75 -8.31 -11.51
CA LEU A 22 -3.34 -9.41 -10.61
C LEU A 22 -2.03 -10.11 -11.02
N ALA A 23 -1.70 -10.10 -12.31
CA ALA A 23 -0.51 -10.76 -12.86
C ALA A 23 0.62 -9.77 -13.20
N VAL A 24 0.53 -8.50 -12.77
CA VAL A 24 1.55 -7.49 -13.05
C VAL A 24 2.64 -7.56 -11.97
N LYS A 25 3.91 -7.57 -12.40
CA LYS A 25 5.05 -7.52 -11.48
C LYS A 25 5.00 -6.25 -10.61
N GLY A 26 5.15 -6.42 -9.30
CA GLY A 26 5.09 -5.32 -8.34
C GLY A 26 3.69 -4.82 -7.98
N ILE A 27 2.63 -5.56 -8.35
CA ILE A 27 1.28 -5.22 -7.91
C ILE A 27 1.14 -5.41 -6.39
N GLU A 28 0.45 -4.47 -5.75
CA GLU A 28 0.00 -4.52 -4.37
C GLU A 28 -1.53 -4.42 -4.37
N ILE A 29 -2.18 -5.30 -3.60
CA ILE A 29 -3.64 -5.39 -3.50
C ILE A 29 -4.03 -5.22 -2.04
N TYR A 30 -4.99 -4.34 -1.78
CA TYR A 30 -5.48 -4.05 -0.44
C TYR A 30 -6.97 -4.33 -0.34
N LEU A 31 -7.34 -5.09 0.69
CA LEU A 31 -8.72 -5.37 1.07
C LEU A 31 -8.94 -4.91 2.52
N PRO A 32 -9.57 -3.75 2.74
CA PRO A 32 -9.95 -3.28 4.06
C PRO A 32 -10.94 -4.27 4.69
N LEU A 33 -10.60 -4.79 5.87
CA LEU A 33 -11.44 -5.71 6.64
C LEU A 33 -12.24 -4.97 7.72
N SER A 34 -11.69 -3.88 8.25
CA SER A 34 -12.32 -2.97 9.22
C SER A 34 -11.67 -1.57 9.15
N SER A 35 -12.07 -0.64 10.01
CA SER A 35 -11.43 0.67 10.11
C SER A 35 -10.00 0.63 10.68
N THR A 36 -9.57 -0.49 11.26
CA THR A 36 -8.24 -0.66 11.88
C THR A 36 -7.45 -1.84 11.32
N LEU A 37 -7.97 -2.56 10.33
CA LEU A 37 -7.31 -3.75 9.77
C LEU A 37 -7.54 -3.85 8.26
N THR A 38 -6.45 -4.03 7.52
CA THR A 38 -6.45 -4.21 6.07
C THR A 38 -5.62 -5.44 5.72
N LEU A 39 -6.17 -6.33 4.88
CA LEU A 39 -5.40 -7.39 4.27
C LEU A 39 -4.59 -6.80 3.11
N ALA A 40 -3.28 -7.01 3.15
CA ALA A 40 -2.34 -6.60 2.11
C ALA A 40 -1.79 -7.85 1.40
N MET A 41 -1.90 -7.89 0.08
CA MET A 41 -1.38 -8.99 -0.75
C MET A 41 -0.39 -8.40 -1.76
N TYR A 42 0.87 -8.77 -1.63
CA TYR A 42 1.95 -8.22 -2.43
C TYR A 42 2.39 -9.24 -3.47
N CYS A 43 2.76 -8.75 -4.65
CA CYS A 43 3.39 -9.57 -5.68
C CYS A 43 4.63 -10.27 -5.10
N PRO A 44 4.86 -11.57 -5.39
CA PRO A 44 6.05 -12.28 -4.90
C PRO A 44 7.36 -11.55 -5.19
N SER A 45 7.46 -10.82 -6.30
CA SER A 45 8.67 -10.06 -6.62
C SER A 45 9.02 -8.97 -5.60
N ILE A 46 8.01 -8.39 -4.93
CA ILE A 46 8.25 -7.39 -3.86
C ILE A 46 8.74 -8.10 -2.60
N VAL A 47 8.15 -9.25 -2.29
CA VAL A 47 8.54 -10.06 -1.12
C VAL A 47 9.98 -10.56 -1.27
N GLU A 48 10.34 -11.03 -2.46
CA GLU A 48 11.71 -11.44 -2.81
C GLU A 48 12.71 -10.27 -2.66
N GLU A 49 12.41 -9.10 -3.24
CA GLU A 49 13.27 -7.91 -3.12
C GLU A 49 13.45 -7.47 -1.67
N MET A 50 12.38 -7.56 -0.87
CA MET A 50 12.41 -7.25 0.55
C MET A 50 13.28 -8.23 1.33
N GLN A 51 13.15 -9.53 1.08
CA GLN A 51 13.99 -10.57 1.71
C GLN A 51 15.46 -10.37 1.37
N ASP A 52 15.78 -10.12 0.10
CA ASP A 52 17.15 -9.80 -0.34
C ASP A 52 17.71 -8.55 0.37
N GLY A 53 16.87 -7.52 0.52
CA GLY A 53 17.21 -6.30 1.26
C GLY A 53 17.49 -6.58 2.73
N PHE A 54 16.64 -7.38 3.37
CA PHE A 54 16.78 -7.78 4.76
C PHE A 54 18.11 -8.50 5.00
N GLU A 55 18.41 -9.53 4.20
CA GLU A 55 19.67 -10.27 4.33
C GLU A 55 20.92 -9.38 4.17
N LYS A 56 20.87 -8.39 3.26
CA LYS A 56 21.96 -7.44 3.08
C LYS A 56 22.13 -6.54 4.30
N CYS A 57 21.03 -6.03 4.85
CA CYS A 57 21.05 -5.20 6.06
C CYS A 57 21.49 -6.00 7.29
N GLU A 58 21.04 -7.23 7.44
CA GLU A 58 21.42 -8.12 8.54
C GLU A 58 22.93 -8.35 8.57
N LYS A 59 23.55 -8.65 7.42
CA LYS A 59 25.00 -8.87 7.29
C LYS A 59 25.85 -7.68 7.74
N ILE A 60 25.36 -6.45 7.53
CA ILE A 60 26.08 -5.23 7.91
C ILE A 60 25.70 -4.69 9.29
N SER A 61 24.57 -5.14 9.86
CA SER A 61 24.01 -4.62 11.11
C SER A 61 24.96 -4.73 12.31
N GLY A 62 25.74 -5.80 12.38
CA GLY A 62 26.72 -6.04 13.46
C GLY A 62 27.96 -5.14 13.39
N SER A 63 28.23 -4.56 12.22
CA SER A 63 29.34 -3.63 11.98
C SER A 63 28.90 -2.17 11.99
N MET A 64 27.59 -1.91 12.08
CA MET A 64 27.04 -0.56 12.05
C MET A 64 27.25 0.14 13.42
N PRO A 65 27.68 1.41 13.46
CA PRO A 65 27.75 2.14 14.71
C PRO A 65 26.36 2.23 15.36
N LYS A 66 26.27 1.98 16.67
CA LYS A 66 25.00 2.09 17.41
C LYS A 66 24.39 3.49 17.39
N SER A 67 25.17 4.52 17.05
CA SER A 67 24.71 5.89 16.87
C SER A 67 23.92 6.10 15.57
N GLU A 68 23.94 5.14 14.64
CA GLU A 68 23.15 5.20 13.40
C GLU A 68 21.68 4.82 13.65
N GLU A 69 20.98 5.65 14.41
CA GLU A 69 19.59 5.42 14.81
C GLU A 69 18.65 5.24 13.60
N GLU A 70 18.89 5.99 12.52
CA GLU A 70 18.08 5.89 11.29
C GLU A 70 18.19 4.50 10.66
N PHE A 71 19.39 3.92 10.63
CA PHE A 71 19.60 2.57 10.12
C PHE A 71 18.81 1.55 10.93
N TYR A 72 18.93 1.58 12.26
CA TYR A 72 18.26 0.61 13.12
C TYR A 72 16.73 0.76 13.11
N SER A 73 16.23 2.00 13.01
CA SER A 73 14.80 2.27 12.84
C SER A 73 14.27 1.68 11.53
N LYS A 74 14.95 1.93 10.41
CA LYS A 74 14.59 1.35 9.11
C LYS A 74 14.74 -0.17 9.07
N PHE A 75 15.78 -0.70 9.70
CA PHE A 75 16.03 -2.14 9.76
C PHE A 75 14.98 -2.87 10.60
N SER A 76 14.61 -2.32 11.77
CA SER A 76 13.50 -2.84 12.57
C SER A 76 12.20 -2.82 11.79
N ARG A 77 11.94 -1.76 11.03
CA ARG A 77 10.75 -1.67 10.19
C ARG A 77 10.74 -2.71 9.07
N LEU A 78 11.91 -2.97 8.46
CA LEU A 78 12.06 -4.01 7.44
C LEU A 78 11.83 -5.40 8.03
N GLU A 79 12.28 -5.63 9.26
CA GLU A 79 12.05 -6.87 10.01
C GLU A 79 10.55 -7.12 10.26
N GLU A 80 9.81 -6.12 10.72
CA GLU A 80 8.36 -6.21 10.92
C GLU A 80 7.63 -6.64 9.64
N PHE A 81 7.99 -6.05 8.50
CA PHE A 81 7.39 -6.43 7.23
C PHE A 81 7.78 -7.83 6.79
N ARG A 82 9.04 -8.25 6.96
CA ARG A 82 9.47 -9.64 6.73
C ARG A 82 8.60 -10.61 7.51
N ASP A 83 8.43 -10.37 8.82
CA ASP A 83 7.65 -11.23 9.70
C ASP A 83 6.17 -11.22 9.31
N GLY A 84 5.63 -10.07 8.91
CA GLY A 84 4.27 -9.97 8.38
C GLY A 84 4.04 -10.86 7.15
N PHE A 85 5.02 -10.96 6.24
CA PHE A 85 4.91 -11.83 5.07
C PHE A 85 5.13 -13.32 5.37
N VAL A 86 6.05 -13.65 6.28
CA VAL A 86 6.43 -15.04 6.58
C VAL A 86 5.45 -15.68 7.56
N GLU A 87 5.11 -14.98 8.65
CA GLU A 87 4.32 -15.49 9.75
C GLU A 87 2.85 -15.06 9.69
N GLY A 88 2.50 -14.13 8.80
CA GLY A 88 1.14 -13.61 8.67
C GLY A 88 0.70 -12.73 9.84
N VAL A 89 1.64 -12.14 10.57
CA VAL A 89 1.36 -11.26 11.70
C VAL A 89 1.00 -9.84 11.22
N PRO A 90 0.09 -9.13 11.92
CA PRO A 90 -0.22 -7.74 11.57
C PRO A 90 1.00 -6.82 11.70
N VAL A 91 1.15 -5.90 10.75
CA VAL A 91 2.16 -4.84 10.77
C VAL A 91 1.47 -3.50 10.97
N ASP A 92 1.93 -2.72 11.94
CA ASP A 92 1.37 -1.41 12.22
C ASP A 92 1.56 -0.48 11.02
N CYS A 93 0.53 0.29 10.66
CA CYS A 93 0.63 1.25 9.56
C CYS A 93 1.16 2.60 10.07
N SER A 94 2.15 3.17 9.36
CA SER A 94 2.52 4.57 9.55
C SER A 94 1.40 5.51 9.10
N ASP A 95 1.41 6.76 9.57
CA ASP A 95 0.45 7.78 9.13
C ASP A 95 0.42 7.95 7.60
N GLU A 96 1.60 7.89 6.95
CA GLU A 96 1.72 7.92 5.49
C GLU A 96 1.04 6.72 4.82
N THR A 97 1.21 5.52 5.40
CA THR A 97 0.58 4.30 4.90
C THR A 97 -0.94 4.38 5.04
N ILE A 98 -1.43 4.86 6.18
CA ILE A 98 -2.87 5.09 6.43
C ILE A 98 -3.43 6.09 5.41
N LEU A 99 -2.71 7.19 5.17
CA LEU A 99 -3.12 8.20 4.19
C LEU A 99 -3.19 7.62 2.78
N ASN A 100 -2.19 6.84 2.36
CA ASN A 100 -2.19 6.17 1.06
C ASN A 100 -3.33 5.16 0.93
N LEU A 101 -3.59 4.34 1.95
CA LEU A 101 -4.71 3.38 1.94
C LEU A 101 -6.06 4.10 1.82
N ASN A 102 -6.25 5.20 2.54
CA ASN A 102 -7.46 6.01 2.43
C ASN A 102 -7.59 6.65 1.04
N TYR A 103 -6.50 7.17 0.49
CA TYR A 103 -6.46 7.71 -0.87
C TYR A 103 -6.88 6.65 -1.91
N LEU A 104 -6.33 5.44 -1.80
CA LEU A 104 -6.68 4.32 -2.66
C LEU A 104 -8.17 3.96 -2.54
N GLN A 105 -8.73 3.88 -1.34
CA GLN A 105 -10.15 3.62 -1.14
C GLN A 105 -11.03 4.66 -1.83
N VAL A 106 -10.68 5.96 -1.75
CA VAL A 106 -11.42 7.02 -2.45
C VAL A 106 -11.28 6.89 -3.96
N ARG A 107 -10.07 6.60 -4.46
CA ARG A 107 -9.81 6.45 -5.89
C ARG A 107 -10.60 5.30 -6.53
N TYR A 108 -10.79 4.20 -5.81
CA TYR A 108 -11.54 3.03 -6.29
C TYR A 108 -13.03 3.06 -5.92
N ALA A 109 -13.48 4.05 -5.12
CA ALA A 109 -14.88 4.20 -4.76
C ALA A 109 -15.75 4.58 -5.97
N GLU A 110 -16.85 3.87 -6.18
CA GLU A 110 -17.79 4.20 -7.26
C GLU A 110 -18.79 5.29 -6.89
N ARG A 111 -19.40 5.20 -5.71
CA ARG A 111 -20.57 6.01 -5.33
C ARG A 111 -20.55 6.51 -3.89
N GLN A 112 -19.94 5.76 -2.99
CA GLN A 112 -20.03 6.01 -1.55
C GLN A 112 -18.66 5.81 -0.93
N VAL A 113 -18.31 6.72 -0.02
CA VAL A 113 -17.15 6.61 0.88
C VAL A 113 -17.71 6.65 2.30
N TYR A 114 -17.31 5.71 3.12
CA TYR A 114 -17.66 5.67 4.53
C TYR A 114 -16.53 6.27 5.36
N CYS A 115 -16.87 7.03 6.41
CA CYS A 115 -15.88 7.58 7.34
C CYS A 115 -16.42 7.44 8.76
N GLU A 116 -15.65 6.77 9.63
CA GLU A 116 -16.00 6.62 11.05
C GLU A 116 -15.90 7.93 11.82
N ARG A 117 -14.87 8.75 11.53
CA ARG A 117 -14.56 9.98 12.27
C ARG A 117 -15.27 11.23 11.74
N ASN A 118 -16.25 11.07 10.85
CA ASN A 118 -17.02 12.15 10.21
C ASN A 118 -16.14 13.26 9.59
N SER A 119 -14.98 12.90 9.03
CA SER A 119 -14.05 13.83 8.37
C SER A 119 -13.81 13.41 6.93
N PHE A 120 -14.31 14.23 5.99
CA PHE A 120 -14.21 13.99 4.55
C PHE A 120 -13.23 14.95 3.87
N GLN A 121 -12.30 15.54 4.62
CA GLN A 121 -11.39 16.56 4.10
C GLN A 121 -10.50 16.01 2.97
N LEU A 122 -9.90 14.84 3.17
CA LEU A 122 -9.13 14.12 2.14
C LEU A 122 -9.94 13.94 0.86
N VAL A 123 -11.20 13.49 0.97
CA VAL A 123 -12.09 13.30 -0.19
C VAL A 123 -12.33 14.61 -0.92
N LYS A 124 -12.61 15.69 -0.18
CA LYS A 124 -12.82 17.02 -0.77
C LYS A 124 -11.59 17.52 -1.51
N ASP A 125 -10.40 17.28 -0.97
CA ASP A 125 -9.16 17.74 -1.58
C ASP A 125 -8.82 16.93 -2.84
N MET A 126 -8.95 15.60 -2.79
CA MET A 126 -8.82 14.75 -3.98
C MET A 126 -9.80 15.15 -5.10
N LEU A 127 -11.06 15.46 -4.77
CA LEU A 127 -12.07 15.88 -5.74
C LEU A 127 -11.81 17.26 -6.36
N LYS A 128 -11.11 18.15 -5.66
CA LYS A 128 -10.66 19.43 -6.22
C LYS A 128 -9.51 19.24 -7.19
N GLU A 129 -8.57 18.35 -6.86
CA GLU A 129 -7.41 18.04 -7.69
C GLU A 129 -7.79 17.33 -8.98
N ASN A 130 -8.69 16.34 -8.89
CA ASN A 130 -9.15 15.59 -10.05
C ASN A 130 -10.62 15.20 -9.93
N SER A 131 -11.45 15.84 -10.76
CA SER A 131 -12.89 15.56 -10.81
C SER A 131 -13.25 14.15 -11.27
N ALA A 132 -12.31 13.39 -11.86
CA ALA A 132 -12.51 12.00 -12.24
C ALA A 132 -12.83 11.11 -11.03
N TYR A 133 -12.35 11.43 -9.82
CA TYR A 133 -12.69 10.66 -8.61
C TYR A 133 -14.15 10.79 -8.17
N LYS A 134 -14.97 11.61 -8.86
CA LYS A 134 -16.43 11.60 -8.70
C LYS A 134 -17.07 10.35 -9.29
N VAL A 135 -16.37 9.67 -10.20
CA VAL A 135 -16.83 8.47 -10.87
C VAL A 135 -15.76 7.39 -10.68
N GLY A 136 -16.15 6.21 -10.19
CA GLY A 136 -15.21 5.11 -10.03
C GLY A 136 -14.52 4.71 -11.35
N PRO A 137 -13.48 3.85 -11.30
CA PRO A 137 -12.71 3.45 -12.48
C PRO A 137 -13.63 2.97 -13.62
N ARG A 138 -13.50 3.58 -14.79
CA ARG A 138 -14.25 3.18 -16.00
C ARG A 138 -13.39 2.27 -16.85
N ILE A 139 -13.83 1.03 -17.07
CA ILE A 139 -13.27 0.19 -18.14
C ILE A 139 -13.88 0.68 -19.45
N THR A 140 -13.12 1.44 -20.23
CA THR A 140 -13.46 1.73 -21.63
C THR A 140 -12.86 0.63 -22.50
N MET A 141 -13.71 -0.25 -23.03
CA MET A 141 -13.30 -1.13 -24.12
C MET A 141 -13.24 -0.30 -25.40
N GLY A 142 -12.04 -0.12 -25.96
CA GLY A 142 -11.81 0.44 -27.28
C GLY A 142 -11.75 -0.66 -28.34
#